data_AF-A0A517PG49-F1
#
_entry.id   AF-A0A517PG49-F1
#
_cell.length_a   1.000
_cell.length_b   1.000
_cell.length_c   1.000
_cell.angle_alpha   90.00
_cell.angle_beta   90.00
_cell.angle_gamma   90.00
#
_symmetry.space_group_name_H-M   'P 1'
#
loop_
_entity.id
_entity.type
_entity.pdbx_description
1 polymer ?
#
loop_
_entity_poly.entity_id
_entity_poly.type
_entity_poly.pdbx_seq_one_letter_code
_entity_poly.pdbx_strand_id
1 'polypeptide(L)'
;MQNIVNRQAPQSRQATRKGAVLILVMVCLLIVTMLLASLLKSALMQRRQVIREQLRVQAEWLAESALERAVEQRLKNPNYKGEVWEIRPEDLGTRYAASAVIQLKPAEKTDRLSIEARIRYPEDETFSVTRTRKIIL
;
A
#
# COMPACT_ATOMS: atom_id res chain seq x y z
N MET A 1 -26.99 21.54 86.76
CA MET A 1 -28.05 21.45 85.73
C MET A 1 -27.57 22.22 84.49
N GLN A 2 -27.52 21.51 83.34
CA GLN A 2 -27.82 21.97 81.97
C GLN A 2 -26.95 23.13 81.39
N ASN A 3 -26.50 23.15 80.14
CA ASN A 3 -26.72 22.30 78.99
C ASN A 3 -25.61 22.69 77.99
N ILE A 4 -24.82 21.71 77.52
CA ILE A 4 -23.81 21.96 76.49
C ILE A 4 -24.53 21.97 75.14
N VAL A 5 -24.79 23.17 74.60
CA VAL A 5 -25.36 23.34 73.26
C VAL A 5 -24.31 22.92 72.23
N ASN A 6 -24.41 21.68 71.77
CA ASN A 6 -23.58 21.15 70.69
C ASN A 6 -24.13 21.64 69.35
N ARG A 7 -23.58 22.74 68.81
CA ARG A 7 -23.85 23.18 67.43
C ARG A 7 -23.11 22.28 66.47
N GLN A 8 -23.80 21.28 65.92
CA GLN A 8 -23.32 20.56 64.75
C GLN A 8 -23.44 21.47 63.52
N ALA A 9 -22.32 22.01 63.06
CA ALA A 9 -22.22 22.67 61.77
C ALA A 9 -22.41 21.64 60.64
N PRO A 10 -23.00 22.02 59.50
CA PRO A 10 -23.36 21.07 58.45
C PRO A 10 -22.09 20.44 57.86
N GLN A 11 -21.97 19.12 57.96
CA GLN A 11 -20.96 18.36 57.24
C GLN A 11 -21.14 18.58 55.74
N SER A 12 -20.17 19.28 55.16
CA SER A 12 -20.14 19.64 53.76
C SER A 12 -20.19 18.39 52.86
N ARG A 13 -21.17 18.36 51.95
CA ARG A 13 -21.30 17.42 50.82
C ARG A 13 -20.13 17.56 49.83
N GLN A 14 -18.91 17.18 50.22
CA GLN A 14 -17.72 17.22 49.36
C GLN A 14 -17.34 15.85 48.75
N ALA A 15 -18.05 14.78 49.10
CA ALA A 15 -17.74 13.43 48.63
C ALA A 15 -18.15 13.15 47.16
N THR A 16 -19.11 13.88 46.59
CA THR A 16 -19.60 13.65 45.21
C THR A 16 -18.72 14.26 44.12
N ARG A 17 -18.02 15.37 44.39
CA ARG A 17 -17.20 16.05 43.38
C ARG A 17 -15.93 15.28 43.02
N LYS A 18 -15.33 14.56 43.97
CA LYS A 18 -14.10 13.78 43.73
C LYS A 18 -14.34 12.59 42.78
N GLY A 19 -15.48 11.90 42.92
CA GLY A 19 -15.86 10.84 41.99
C GLY A 19 -16.11 11.34 40.57
N ALA A 20 -16.77 12.50 40.43
CA ALA A 20 -17.05 13.11 39.13
C ALA A 20 -15.76 13.50 38.37
N VAL A 21 -14.73 14.02 39.07
CA VAL A 21 -13.43 14.33 38.47
C VAL A 21 -12.73 13.07 37.96
N LEU A 22 -12.79 11.96 38.72
CA LEU A 22 -12.17 10.70 38.31
C LEU A 22 -12.84 10.12 37.06
N ILE A 23 -14.17 10.18 36.99
CA ILE A 23 -14.94 9.78 35.81
C ILE A 23 -14.54 10.65 34.60
N LEU A 24 -14.43 11.97 34.77
CA LEU A 24 -14.00 12.87 33.70
C LEU A 24 -12.61 12.50 33.17
N VAL A 25 -11.65 12.26 34.06
CA VAL A 25 -10.29 11.84 33.68
C VAL A 25 -10.30 10.50 32.95
N MET A 26 -11.09 9.53 33.42
CA MET A 26 -11.25 8.24 32.74
C MET A 26 -11.83 8.40 31.33
N VAL A 27 -12.85 9.23 31.16
CA VAL A 27 -13.43 9.53 29.85
C VAL A 27 -12.41 10.20 28.94
N CYS A 28 -11.65 11.18 29.44
CA CYS A 28 -10.58 11.82 28.68
C CYS A 28 -9.50 10.81 28.26
N LEU A 29 -9.05 9.93 29.15
CA LEU A 29 -8.07 8.89 28.83
C LEU A 29 -8.62 7.88 27.82
N LEU A 30 -9.89 7.52 27.91
CA LEU A 30 -10.55 6.64 26.96
C LEU A 30 -10.59 7.28 25.57
N ILE A 31 -10.95 8.57 25.47
CA ILE A 31 -10.92 9.31 24.21
C ILE A 31 -9.49 9.37 23.64
N VAL A 32 -8.50 9.71 24.46
CA VAL A 32 -7.10 9.79 24.02
C VAL A 32 -6.59 8.44 23.52
N THR A 33 -6.89 7.36 24.24
CA THR A 33 -6.47 6.01 23.82
C THR A 33 -7.15 5.57 22.52
N MET A 34 -8.44 5.88 22.32
CA MET A 34 -9.11 5.64 21.04
C MET A 34 -8.49 6.42 19.88
N LEU A 35 -8.13 7.70 20.10
CA LEU A 35 -7.46 8.52 19.09
C LEU A 35 -6.08 7.95 18.73
N LEU A 36 -5.27 7.57 19.72
CA LEU A 36 -3.97 6.94 19.50
C LEU A 36 -4.09 5.61 18.75
N ALA A 37 -5.07 4.77 19.13
CA ALA A 37 -5.33 3.50 18.45
C ALA A 37 -5.74 3.71 16.98
N SER A 38 -6.56 4.73 16.71
CA SER A 38 -6.98 5.10 15.34
C SER A 38 -5.80 5.56 14.48
N LEU A 39 -4.94 6.42 15.02
CA LEU A 39 -3.73 6.88 14.33
C LEU A 39 -2.77 5.72 14.03
N LEU A 40 -2.55 4.85 15.01
CA LEU A 40 -1.69 3.67 14.83
C LEU A 40 -2.23 2.75 13.72
N LYS A 41 -3.54 2.46 13.75
CA LYS A 41 -4.21 1.68 12.70
C LYS A 41 -4.06 2.34 11.33
N SER A 42 -4.22 3.65 11.26
CA SER A 42 -4.09 4.42 10.01
C SER A 42 -2.67 4.38 9.47
N ALA A 43 -1.66 4.56 10.31
CA ALA A 43 -0.25 4.47 9.91
C ALA A 43 0.11 3.07 9.37
N LEU A 44 -0.36 2.02 10.03
CA LEU A 44 -0.17 0.64 9.57
C LEU A 44 -0.85 0.39 8.21
N MET A 45 -2.04 0.93 8.00
CA MET A 45 -2.76 0.81 6.73
C MET A 45 -2.08 1.60 5.61
N GLN A 46 -1.64 2.82 5.89
CA GLN A 46 -0.93 3.67 4.95
C GLN A 46 0.40 3.03 4.51
N ARG A 47 1.15 2.40 5.44
CA ARG A 47 2.37 1.65 5.10
C ARG A 47 2.10 0.54 4.10
N ARG A 48 1.01 -0.22 4.27
CA ARG A 48 0.62 -1.27 3.32
C ARG A 48 0.23 -0.70 1.95
N GLN A 49 -0.44 0.45 1.92
CA GLN A 49 -0.80 1.13 0.68
C GLN A 49 0.44 1.63 -0.07
N VAL A 50 1.40 2.25 0.62
CA VAL A 50 2.65 2.73 0.02
C VAL A 50 3.43 1.59 -0.64
N ILE A 51 3.55 0.44 0.04
CA ILE A 51 4.25 -0.74 -0.52
C ILE A 51 3.55 -1.22 -1.80
N ARG A 52 2.22 -1.33 -1.80
CA ARG A 52 1.46 -1.75 -2.98
C ARG A 52 1.63 -0.77 -4.15
N GLU A 53 1.63 0.52 -3.85
CA GLU A 53 1.80 1.55 -4.87
C GLU A 53 3.21 1.52 -5.46
N GLN A 54 4.24 1.32 -4.63
CA GLN A 54 5.60 1.11 -5.10
C GLN A 54 5.70 -0.08 -6.05
N LEU A 55 5.13 -1.23 -5.68
CA LEU A 55 5.11 -2.42 -6.53
C LEU A 55 4.36 -2.16 -7.86
N ARG A 56 3.24 -1.43 -7.80
CA ARG A 56 2.45 -1.07 -8.98
C ARG A 56 3.26 -0.20 -9.94
N VAL A 57 3.91 0.85 -9.43
CA VAL A 57 4.74 1.75 -10.22
C VAL A 57 5.90 0.98 -10.83
N GLN A 58 6.58 0.13 -10.05
CA GLN A 58 7.70 -0.66 -10.53
C GLN A 58 7.31 -1.64 -11.64
N ALA A 59 6.15 -2.30 -11.51
CA ALA A 59 5.60 -3.14 -12.58
C ALA A 59 5.26 -2.36 -13.86
N GLU A 60 4.85 -1.09 -13.72
CA GLU A 60 4.59 -0.20 -14.87
C GLU A 60 5.88 0.18 -15.60
N TRP A 61 6.93 0.55 -14.86
CA TRP A 61 8.25 0.82 -15.45
C TRP A 61 8.82 -0.40 -16.15
N LEU A 62 8.68 -1.58 -15.56
CA LEU A 62 9.06 -2.84 -16.18
C LEU A 62 8.30 -3.12 -17.47
N ALA A 63 7.00 -2.78 -17.52
CA ALA A 63 6.21 -2.95 -18.72
C ALA A 63 6.69 -2.05 -19.86
N GLU A 64 7.07 -0.81 -19.53
CA GLU A 64 7.65 0.08 -20.53
C GLU A 64 9.02 -0.39 -21.02
N SER A 65 9.92 -0.76 -20.11
CA SER A 65 11.23 -1.28 -20.49
C SER A 65 11.13 -2.55 -21.34
N ALA A 66 10.15 -3.41 -21.09
CA ALA A 66 9.88 -4.58 -21.91
C ALA A 66 9.43 -4.21 -23.34
N LEU A 67 8.63 -3.15 -23.50
CA LEU A 67 8.24 -2.65 -24.81
C LEU A 67 9.41 -2.05 -25.57
N GLU A 68 10.21 -1.21 -24.92
CA GLU A 68 11.41 -0.62 -25.52
C GLU A 68 12.40 -1.70 -25.98
N ARG A 69 12.63 -2.70 -25.12
CA ARG A 69 13.42 -3.88 -25.45
C ARG A 69 12.86 -4.63 -26.67
N ALA A 70 11.54 -4.84 -26.72
CA ALA A 70 10.90 -5.52 -27.84
C ALA A 70 11.06 -4.77 -29.16
N VAL A 71 10.98 -3.43 -29.13
CA VAL A 71 11.23 -2.57 -30.29
C VAL A 71 12.68 -2.70 -30.73
N GLU A 72 13.64 -2.62 -29.81
CA GLU A 72 15.06 -2.76 -30.13
C GLU A 72 15.38 -4.14 -30.73
N GLN A 73 14.81 -5.22 -30.16
CA GLN A 73 14.97 -6.58 -30.69
C GLN A 73 14.33 -6.73 -32.07
N ARG A 74 13.19 -6.09 -32.31
CA ARG A 74 12.52 -6.10 -33.62
C ARG A 74 13.33 -5.35 -34.68
N LEU A 75 13.97 -4.23 -34.32
CA LEU A 75 14.84 -3.47 -35.21
C LEU A 75 16.11 -4.25 -35.56
N LYS A 76 16.70 -4.98 -34.60
CA LYS A 76 17.88 -5.84 -34.83
C LYS A 76 17.55 -7.12 -35.58
N ASN A 77 16.36 -7.70 -35.35
CA ASN A 77 15.93 -8.96 -35.93
C ASN A 77 14.48 -8.86 -36.46
N PRO A 78 14.29 -8.71 -37.79
CA PRO A 78 12.98 -8.68 -38.44
C PRO A 78 12.15 -9.97 -38.28
N ASN A 79 12.73 -11.07 -37.80
CA ASN A 79 12.02 -12.32 -37.50
C ASN A 79 11.68 -12.50 -36.02
N TYR A 80 11.96 -11.51 -35.17
CA TYR A 80 11.57 -11.53 -33.77
C TYR A 80 10.05 -11.65 -33.60
N LYS A 81 9.60 -12.60 -32.77
CA LYS A 81 8.17 -12.90 -32.51
C LYS A 81 7.73 -12.60 -31.07
N GLY A 82 8.65 -12.20 -30.20
CA GLY A 82 8.44 -12.09 -28.76
C GLY A 82 9.44 -12.95 -27.99
N GLU A 83 9.49 -12.76 -26.68
CA GLU A 83 10.36 -13.48 -25.76
C GLU A 83 9.74 -13.49 -24.36
N VAL A 84 10.28 -14.35 -23.49
CA VAL A 84 10.09 -14.22 -22.05
C VAL A 84 11.39 -13.64 -21.50
N TRP A 85 11.29 -12.44 -20.94
CA TRP A 85 12.41 -11.78 -20.28
C TRP A 85 12.32 -12.01 -18.78
N GLU A 86 13.21 -12.85 -18.27
CA GLU A 86 13.41 -13.09 -16.84
C GLU A 86 14.39 -12.04 -16.29
N ILE A 87 13.98 -11.35 -15.22
CA ILE A 87 14.73 -10.28 -14.61
C ILE A 87 15.10 -10.71 -13.20
N ARG A 88 16.41 -10.78 -12.94
CA ARG A 88 16.88 -11.23 -11.64
C ARG A 88 16.74 -10.13 -10.59
N PRO A 89 16.64 -10.49 -9.29
CA PRO A 89 16.56 -9.51 -8.22
C PRO A 89 17.72 -8.51 -8.22
N GLU A 90 18.93 -8.97 -8.56
CA GLU A 90 20.14 -8.15 -8.53
C GLU A 90 20.08 -7.02 -9.57
N ASP A 91 19.50 -7.30 -10.75
CA ASP A 91 19.34 -6.33 -11.82
C ASP A 91 18.31 -5.23 -11.47
N LEU A 92 17.37 -5.54 -10.58
CA LEU A 92 16.36 -4.59 -10.09
C LEU A 92 16.80 -3.81 -8.86
N GLY A 93 17.94 -4.17 -8.25
CA GLY A 93 18.34 -3.66 -6.95
C GLY A 93 17.32 -3.98 -5.84
N THR A 94 16.58 -5.07 -5.99
CA THR A 94 15.57 -5.51 -5.01
C THR A 94 15.80 -6.96 -4.59
N ARG A 95 15.00 -7.44 -3.64
CA ARG A 95 14.97 -8.87 -3.28
C ARG A 95 14.05 -9.71 -4.15
N TYR A 96 13.42 -9.10 -5.15
CA TYR A 96 12.32 -9.69 -5.91
C TYR A 96 12.69 -9.88 -7.37
N ALA A 97 12.40 -11.06 -7.90
CA ALA A 97 12.46 -11.33 -9.33
C ALA A 97 11.21 -10.80 -10.04
N ALA A 98 11.33 -10.60 -11.35
CA ALA A 98 10.22 -10.24 -12.22
C ALA A 98 10.33 -10.99 -13.55
N SER A 99 9.19 -11.25 -14.19
CA SER A 99 9.14 -11.73 -15.57
C SER A 99 8.27 -10.85 -16.45
N ALA A 100 8.71 -10.68 -17.69
CA ALA A 100 7.97 -10.01 -18.74
C ALA A 100 7.76 -10.97 -19.91
N VAL A 101 6.49 -11.31 -20.19
CA VAL A 101 6.11 -12.06 -21.39
C VAL A 101 5.78 -11.07 -22.50
N ILE A 102 6.61 -11.06 -23.54
CA ILE A 102 6.50 -10.14 -24.68
C ILE A 102 5.98 -10.93 -25.88
N GLN A 103 4.92 -10.42 -26.53
CA GLN A 103 4.30 -11.04 -27.69
C GLN A 103 4.09 -10.01 -28.81
N LEU A 104 4.42 -10.40 -30.04
CA LEU A 104 4.08 -9.63 -31.23
C LEU A 104 2.84 -10.23 -31.89
N LYS A 105 1.84 -9.40 -32.15
CA LYS A 105 0.59 -9.77 -32.84
C LYS A 105 0.34 -8.81 -34.00
N PRO A 106 -0.22 -9.26 -35.14
CA PRO A 106 -0.77 -8.35 -36.13
C PRO A 106 -1.86 -7.49 -35.48
N ALA A 107 -1.92 -6.19 -35.79
CA ALA A 107 -3.00 -5.35 -35.29
C ALA A 107 -4.31 -5.70 -36.02
N GLU A 108 -5.38 -6.02 -35.28
CA GLU A 108 -6.68 -6.49 -35.84
C GLU A 108 -7.33 -5.56 -36.88
N LYS A 109 -6.88 -4.31 -37.01
CA LYS A 109 -7.49 -3.29 -37.89
C LYS A 109 -6.48 -2.56 -38.78
N THR A 110 -5.22 -2.98 -38.82
CA THR A 110 -4.19 -2.31 -39.61
C THR A 110 -3.11 -3.33 -39.98
N ASP A 111 -2.44 -3.16 -41.12
CA ASP A 111 -1.25 -3.94 -41.51
C ASP A 111 0.00 -3.59 -40.65
N ARG A 112 -0.23 -3.11 -39.43
CA ARG A 112 0.77 -2.66 -38.47
C ARG A 112 0.97 -3.69 -37.39
N LEU A 113 2.14 -3.69 -36.79
CA LEU A 113 2.53 -4.68 -35.80
C LEU A 113 2.18 -4.18 -34.40
N SER A 114 1.51 -5.01 -33.59
CA SER A 114 1.23 -4.73 -32.18
C SER A 114 2.20 -5.49 -31.29
N ILE A 115 2.91 -4.78 -30.40
CA ILE A 115 3.70 -5.40 -29.33
C ILE A 115 2.89 -5.35 -28.04
N GLU A 116 2.72 -6.48 -27.38
CA GLU A 116 2.08 -6.61 -26.06
C GLU A 116 3.11 -7.15 -25.06
N ALA A 117 3.37 -6.42 -23.98
CA ALA A 117 4.22 -6.87 -22.88
C ALA A 117 3.38 -7.08 -21.63
N ARG A 118 3.44 -8.27 -21.04
CA ARG A 118 2.76 -8.63 -19.80
C ARG A 118 3.78 -8.91 -18.70
N ILE A 119 3.77 -8.10 -17.66
CA ILE A 119 4.74 -8.14 -16.57
C ILE A 119 4.09 -8.78 -15.37
N ARG A 120 4.86 -9.62 -14.65
CA ARG A 120 4.52 -10.15 -13.34
C ARG A 120 5.57 -9.68 -12.35
N TYR A 121 5.17 -8.91 -11.36
CA TYR A 121 6.08 -8.43 -10.31
C TYR A 121 5.37 -8.22 -8.96
N PRO A 122 5.92 -8.75 -7.85
CA PRO A 122 6.97 -9.76 -7.76
C PRO A 122 6.53 -11.13 -8.31
N GLU A 123 7.46 -11.94 -8.80
CA GLU A 123 7.17 -13.24 -9.43
C GLU A 123 6.87 -14.38 -8.41
N ASP A 124 7.48 -14.32 -7.22
CA ASP A 124 7.43 -15.38 -6.19
C ASP A 124 6.67 -14.99 -4.91
N GLU A 125 5.85 -13.94 -4.95
CA GLU A 125 5.06 -13.50 -3.80
C GLU A 125 3.58 -13.86 -3.95
N THR A 126 2.88 -14.01 -2.81
CA THR A 126 1.42 -14.24 -2.79
C THR A 126 0.64 -13.07 -3.42
N PHE A 127 1.28 -11.91 -3.58
CA PHE A 127 0.75 -10.75 -4.28
C PHE A 127 1.65 -10.39 -5.46
N SER A 128 1.18 -10.66 -6.68
CA SER A 128 1.83 -10.24 -7.91
C SER A 128 0.97 -9.20 -8.62
N VAL A 129 1.59 -8.10 -9.08
CA VAL A 129 0.94 -7.14 -9.97
C VAL A 129 1.19 -7.58 -11.41
N THR A 130 0.09 -7.75 -12.16
CA THR A 130 0.16 -7.98 -13.60
C THR A 130 -0.18 -6.70 -14.35
N ARG A 131 0.74 -6.23 -15.20
CA ARG A 131 0.49 -5.09 -16.10
C ARG A 131 0.71 -5.50 -17.54
N THR A 132 -0.23 -5.07 -18.40
CA THR A 132 -0.15 -5.30 -19.85
C THR A 132 -0.10 -3.95 -20.53
N ARG A 133 0.92 -3.72 -21.35
CA ARG A 133 1.00 -2.52 -22.20
C ARG A 133 1.15 -2.92 -23.65
N LYS A 134 0.52 -2.14 -24.54
CA LYS A 134 0.47 -2.39 -25.98
C LYS A 134 0.87 -1.14 -26.76
N ILE A 135 1.74 -1.32 -27.76
CA ILE A 135 2.07 -0.27 -28.74
C ILE A 135 1.87 -0.81 -30.15
N ILE A 136 1.59 0.09 -31.10
CA ILE A 136 1.45 -0.22 -32.52
C ILE A 136 2.62 0.43 -33.23
N LEU A 137 3.40 -0.37 -33.97
CA LEU A 137 4.48 0.05 -34.87
C LEU A 137 3.92 0.32 -36.27
#